data_AF-A0A447MXN1-F1
#
_entry.id   AF-A0A447MXN1-F1
#
_cell.length_a   1.000
_cell.length_b   1.000
_cell.length_c   1.000
_cell.angle_alpha   90.00
_cell.angle_beta   90.00
_cell.angle_gamma   90.00
#
_symmetry.space_group_name_H-M   'P 1'
#
loop_
_entity.id
_entity.type
_entity.pdbx_description
1 polymer ?
#
loop_
_entity_poly.entity_id
_entity_poly.type
_entity_poly.pdbx_seq_one_letter_code
_entity_poly.pdbx_strand_id
1 'polypeptide(L)'
;MINLFPRTTTRIEVTHSVTEQHLVVDRTRPLDYEVFSVQEVEGLEAETTRKMIFRPLYHTRNNDEGNHGRYFSLRREPRRSSENARRYGTRTPLYRLGSLPLAG
;
A
#
# COMPACT_ATOMS: atom_id res chain seq x y z
N MET A 1 9.31 -18.86 16.44
CA MET A 1 10.03 -17.97 15.50
C MET A 1 9.01 -17.42 14.51
N ILE A 2 9.08 -16.13 14.15
CA ILE A 2 8.12 -15.47 13.25
C ILE A 2 8.90 -14.92 12.05
N ASN A 3 8.41 -15.14 10.83
CA ASN A 3 9.04 -14.67 9.58
C ASN A 3 8.51 -13.29 9.17
N LEU A 4 8.93 -12.25 9.88
CA LEU A 4 8.63 -10.86 9.55
C LEU A 4 9.93 -10.08 9.44
N PHE A 5 10.10 -9.37 8.33
CA PHE A 5 11.25 -8.51 8.09
C PHE A 5 10.80 -7.22 7.39
N PRO A 6 11.42 -6.07 7.73
CA PRO A 6 11.12 -4.81 7.08
C PRO A 6 11.57 -4.83 5.62
N ARG A 7 10.79 -4.22 4.73
CA ARG A 7 11.15 -4.07 3.31
C ARG A 7 10.48 -2.86 2.71
N THR A 8 11.23 -2.15 1.86
CA THR A 8 10.68 -1.05 1.05
C THR A 8 10.12 -1.63 -0.24
N THR A 9 8.87 -1.29 -0.52
CA THR A 9 8.20 -1.68 -1.76
C THR A 9 8.75 -0.89 -2.94
N THR A 10 8.64 -1.46 -4.15
CA THR A 10 8.80 -0.68 -5.38
C THR A 10 7.91 0.58 -5.38
N ARG A 11 8.41 1.68 -5.96
CA ARG A 11 7.65 2.92 -6.06
C ARG A 11 6.36 2.68 -6.84
N ILE A 12 5.28 3.27 -6.38
CA ILE A 12 3.99 3.23 -7.05
C ILE A 12 3.71 4.64 -7.54
N GLU A 13 3.39 4.74 -8.83
CA GLU A 13 2.91 5.98 -9.40
C GLU A 13 1.45 6.18 -9.00
N VAL A 14 1.21 7.29 -8.31
CA VAL A 14 -0.13 7.69 -7.88
C VAL A 14 -0.75 8.50 -9.00
N THR A 15 -1.85 8.03 -9.57
CA THR A 15 -2.65 8.77 -10.54
C THR A 15 -4.00 9.14 -9.94
N HIS A 16 -4.53 10.32 -10.29
CA HIS A 16 -5.85 10.77 -9.82
C HIS A 16 -7.01 9.94 -10.39
N SER A 17 -6.74 9.14 -11.43
CA SER A 17 -7.73 8.31 -12.10
C SER A 17 -8.10 7.05 -11.31
N VAL A 18 -7.29 6.65 -10.33
CA VAL A 18 -7.52 5.44 -9.53
C VAL A 18 -7.29 5.77 -8.07
N THR A 19 -8.35 5.64 -7.27
CA THR A 19 -8.29 5.85 -5.81
C THR A 19 -7.57 4.74 -5.08
N GLU A 20 -7.25 3.64 -5.77
CA GLU A 20 -6.83 2.40 -5.17
C GLU A 20 -5.66 1.76 -5.93
N GLN A 21 -4.51 1.59 -5.26
CA GLN A 21 -3.30 1.06 -5.88
C GLN A 21 -2.90 -0.31 -5.33
N HIS A 22 -2.39 -1.19 -6.20
CA HIS A 22 -1.94 -2.52 -5.78
C HIS A 22 -0.52 -2.45 -5.20
N LEU A 23 -0.41 -2.78 -3.91
CA LEU A 23 0.87 -2.83 -3.21
C LEU A 23 1.55 -4.19 -3.43
N VAL A 24 2.63 -4.18 -4.23
CA VAL A 24 3.45 -5.36 -4.53
C VAL A 24 4.89 -5.07 -4.12
N VAL A 25 5.39 -5.79 -3.11
CA VAL A 25 6.74 -5.61 -2.55
C VAL A 25 7.80 -5.62 -3.65
N ASP A 26 7.78 -6.64 -4.50
CA ASP A 26 8.66 -6.80 -5.65
C ASP A 26 7.86 -7.28 -6.87
N ARG A 27 7.79 -6.46 -7.91
CA ARG A 27 7.03 -6.76 -9.14
C ARG A 27 7.66 -7.88 -9.97
N THR A 28 8.96 -8.14 -9.81
CA THR A 28 9.64 -9.26 -10.51
C THR A 28 9.35 -10.60 -9.85
N ARG A 29 8.98 -10.59 -8.55
CA ARG A 29 8.66 -11.78 -7.76
C ARG A 29 7.41 -11.56 -6.88
N PRO A 30 6.22 -11.38 -7.50
CA PRO A 30 4.99 -10.98 -6.79
C PRO A 30 4.38 -12.09 -5.90
N LEU A 31 4.99 -13.29 -5.88
CA LEU A 31 4.56 -14.42 -5.05
C LEU A 31 5.49 -14.68 -3.86
N ASP A 32 6.69 -14.09 -3.84
CA ASP A 32 7.71 -14.37 -2.83
C ASP A 32 7.44 -13.68 -1.48
N TYR A 33 6.62 -12.63 -1.49
CA TYR A 33 6.40 -11.78 -0.32
C TYR A 33 4.92 -11.48 -0.12
N GLU A 34 4.50 -11.49 1.15
CA GLU A 34 3.21 -10.98 1.59
C GLU A 34 3.42 -9.75 2.49
N VAL A 35 2.59 -8.72 2.31
CA VAL A 35 2.61 -7.55 3.17
C VAL A 35 1.91 -7.86 4.49
N PHE A 36 2.64 -7.86 5.60
CA PHE A 36 2.05 -7.98 6.92
C PHE A 36 1.47 -6.63 7.42
N SER A 37 2.27 -5.58 7.37
CA SER A 37 1.88 -4.23 7.77
C SER A 37 2.68 -3.21 7.00
N VAL A 38 2.12 -2.03 6.76
CA VAL A 38 2.88 -0.87 6.27
C VAL A 38 3.21 0.00 7.47
N GLN A 39 4.50 0.26 7.66
CA GLN A 39 4.98 1.08 8.78
C GLN A 39 4.95 2.58 8.43
N GLU A 40 5.31 2.92 7.21
CA GLU A 40 5.39 4.30 6.72
C GLU A 40 5.04 4.36 5.24
N VAL A 41 4.43 5.47 4.82
CA VAL A 41 4.18 5.80 3.42
C VAL A 41 4.74 7.19 3.14
N GLU A 42 5.72 7.26 2.26
CA GLU A 42 6.28 8.51 1.74
C GLU A 42 5.83 8.70 0.28
N GLY A 43 5.30 9.88 -0.02
CA GLY A 43 5.12 10.37 -1.39
C GLY A 43 6.25 11.33 -1.77
N LEU A 44 6.47 11.45 -3.07
CA LEU A 44 7.41 12.40 -3.66
C LEU A 44 6.64 13.26 -4.65
N GLU A 45 6.66 14.58 -4.46
CA GLU A 45 6.08 15.54 -5.40
C GLU A 45 6.81 15.47 -6.75
N ALA A 46 6.07 15.44 -7.86
CA ALA A 46 6.63 15.22 -9.19
C ALA A 46 7.59 16.33 -9.61
N GLU A 47 7.28 17.58 -9.29
CA GLU A 47 8.05 18.75 -9.73
C GLU A 47 9.23 19.06 -8.82
N THR A 48 9.06 18.92 -7.50
CA THR A 48 10.07 19.37 -6.52
C THR A 48 10.83 18.23 -5.86
N THR A 49 10.38 16.97 -6.04
CA THR A 49 10.87 15.79 -5.31
C THR A 49 10.75 15.95 -3.79
N ARG A 50 9.91 16.87 -3.31
CA ARG A 50 9.67 17.04 -1.88
C ARG A 50 8.99 15.79 -1.31
N LYS A 51 9.55 15.27 -0.22
CA LYS A 51 8.97 14.17 0.54
C LYS A 51 7.71 14.63 1.29
N MET A 52 6.67 13.82 1.21
CA MET A 52 5.41 14.00 1.91
C MET A 52 5.06 12.72 2.67
N ILE A 53 4.82 12.85 3.97
CA ILE A 53 4.44 11.70 4.81
C ILE A 53 2.93 11.54 4.75
N PHE A 54 2.47 10.31 4.54
CA PHE A 54 1.06 9.94 4.60
C PHE A 54 0.79 9.19 5.90
N ARG A 55 -0.26 9.61 6.62
CA ARG A 55 -0.64 9.00 7.89
C ARG A 55 -1.68 7.88 7.69
N PRO A 56 -1.70 6.82 8.51
CA PRO A 56 -2.75 5.81 8.40
C PRO A 56 -4.11 6.41 8.79
N LEU A 57 -5.12 6.26 7.91
CA LEU A 57 -6.45 6.86 8.06
C LEU A 57 -7.17 6.39 9.34
N TYR A 58 -7.07 5.12 9.69
CA TYR A 58 -7.81 4.51 10.80
C TYR A 58 -6.99 4.36 12.09
N HIS A 59 -5.75 4.86 12.12
CA HIS A 59 -4.85 4.73 13.27
C HIS A 59 -4.73 6.05 14.07
N THR A 60 -5.48 7.08 13.69
CA THR A 60 -5.57 8.37 14.38
C THR A 60 -6.35 8.23 15.69
N ARG A 61 -5.68 7.69 16.71
CA ARG A 61 -6.12 7.77 18.09
C ARG A 61 -5.62 9.10 18.67
N ASN A 62 -6.55 10.04 18.87
CA ASN A 62 -6.50 11.15 19.83
C ASN A 62 -5.40 12.23 19.75
N ASN A 63 -4.59 12.34 18.69
CA ASN A 63 -3.57 13.41 18.63
C ASN A 63 -3.26 13.92 17.21
N ASP A 64 -4.28 14.34 16.47
CA ASP A 64 -4.12 15.02 15.19
C ASP A 64 -4.77 16.41 15.31
N GLU A 65 -4.16 17.31 16.07
CA GLU A 65 -4.63 18.71 16.22
C GLU A 65 -4.58 19.48 14.89
N GLY A 66 -3.78 19.00 13.92
CA GLY A 66 -3.75 19.50 12.55
C GLY A 66 -4.13 18.38 11.59
N ASN A 67 -5.30 18.47 10.97
CA ASN A 67 -5.64 17.65 9.80
C ASN A 67 -4.52 17.81 8.74
N HIS A 68 -3.63 16.83 8.63
CA HIS A 68 -2.46 16.92 7.75
C HIS A 68 -2.81 16.70 6.27
N GLY A 69 -4.10 16.42 5.96
CA GLY A 69 -4.65 16.31 4.62
C GLY A 69 -4.12 15.15 3.77
N ARG A 70 -3.30 14.26 4.34
CA ARG A 70 -2.62 13.17 3.62
C ARG A 70 -2.73 11.88 4.41
N TYR A 71 -3.63 11.02 3.96
CA TYR A 71 -3.92 9.76 4.62
C TYR A 71 -3.88 8.59 3.65
N PHE A 72 -3.58 7.40 4.18
CA PHE A 72 -3.68 6.15 3.44
C PHE A 72 -4.48 5.11 4.21
N SER A 73 -5.16 4.24 3.51
CA SER A 73 -5.79 3.04 4.06
C SER A 73 -5.33 1.79 3.31
N LEU A 74 -5.37 0.64 3.99
CA LEU A 74 -5.01 -0.64 3.40
C LEU A 74 -6.22 -1.56 3.46
N ARG A 75 -6.57 -2.15 2.32
CA ARG A 75 -7.57 -3.22 2.26
C ARG A 75 -6.92 -4.51 1.76
N ARG A 76 -7.11 -5.59 2.50
CA ARG A 76 -6.73 -6.95 2.07
C ARG A 76 -7.87 -7.55 1.24
N GLU A 77 -7.61 -7.97 0.02
CA GLU A 77 -8.58 -8.58 -0.91
C GLU A 77 -8.06 -9.95 -1.37
N PRO A 78 -8.74 -11.08 -1.13
CA PRO A 78 -8.24 -12.40 -1.56
C PRO A 78 -7.91 -12.44 -3.06
N ARG A 79 -6.73 -12.93 -3.46
CA ARG A 79 -6.43 -13.13 -4.89
C ARG A 79 -7.42 -14.14 -5.47
N ARG A 80 -8.20 -13.74 -6.49
CA ARG A 80 -8.99 -14.69 -7.29
C ARG A 80 -8.02 -15.65 -7.99
N SER A 81 -8.20 -16.94 -7.78
CA SER A 81 -7.40 -17.99 -8.40
C SER A 81 -7.50 -17.91 -9.92
N SER A 82 -6.40 -17.67 -10.63
CA SER A 82 -6.34 -18.01 -12.05
C SER A 82 -6.25 -19.53 -12.18
N GLU A 83 -6.88 -20.08 -13.22
CA GLU A 83 -7.00 -21.53 -13.44
C GLU A 83 -5.64 -22.27 -13.54
N ASN A 84 -4.58 -21.51 -13.84
CA ASN A 84 -3.19 -22.00 -13.95
C ASN A 84 -2.45 -22.12 -12.60
N ALA A 85 -3.04 -21.71 -11.47
CA ALA A 85 -2.40 -21.75 -10.15
C ALA A 85 -2.38 -23.15 -9.50
N ARG A 86 -2.88 -24.19 -10.17
CA ARG A 86 -3.11 -25.52 -9.56
C ARG A 86 -1.87 -26.34 -9.26
N ARG A 87 -0.66 -25.95 -9.70
CA ARG A 87 0.49 -26.86 -9.58
C ARG A 87 1.41 -26.63 -8.38
N TYR A 88 1.50 -25.42 -7.80
CA TYR A 88 2.41 -25.15 -6.65
C TYR A 88 2.01 -23.96 -5.73
N GLY A 89 0.76 -23.50 -5.71
CA GLY A 89 0.41 -22.19 -5.11
C GLY A 89 -0.04 -22.22 -3.65
N THR A 90 0.84 -21.85 -2.70
CA THR A 90 0.41 -21.37 -1.37
C THR A 90 -0.31 -20.02 -1.52
N ARG A 91 -1.51 -19.95 -0.96
CA ARG A 91 -2.56 -18.93 -1.18
C ARG A 91 -2.15 -17.57 -0.60
N THR A 92 -2.57 -16.45 -1.19
CA THR A 92 -2.38 -15.14 -0.52
C THR A 92 -3.30 -14.02 -1.02
N PRO A 93 -3.87 -13.19 -0.12
CA PRO A 93 -4.62 -11.98 -0.46
C PRO A 93 -3.75 -10.83 -1.02
N LEU A 94 -4.37 -10.03 -1.90
CA LEU A 94 -4.01 -8.75 -2.51
C LEU A 94 -4.14 -7.59 -1.50
N TYR A 95 -3.35 -6.52 -1.64
CA TYR A 95 -3.47 -5.31 -0.80
C TYR A 95 -3.72 -4.09 -1.68
N ARG A 96 -4.75 -3.32 -1.33
CA ARG A 96 -5.21 -2.17 -2.08
C ARG A 96 -5.05 -0.90 -1.23
N LEU A 97 -4.33 0.09 -1.74
CA LEU A 97 -4.00 1.36 -1.09
C LEU A 97 -4.98 2.44 -1.52
N GLY A 98 -5.85 2.89 -0.63
CA GLY A 98 -6.84 3.96 -0.90
C GLY A 98 -6.27 5.37 -0.71
N SER A 99 -6.41 6.27 -1.69
CA SER A 99 -6.18 7.72 -1.57
C SER A 99 -7.44 8.50 -1.97
N LEU A 100 -7.95 9.34 -1.07
CA LEU A 100 -9.07 10.26 -1.34
C LEU A 100 -8.53 11.56 -1.96
N PRO A 101 -9.06 12.03 -3.10
CA PRO A 101 -8.78 13.38 -3.58
C PRO A 101 -9.54 14.41 -2.73
N LEU A 102 -8.88 15.49 -2.34
CA LEU A 102 -9.52 16.67 -1.75
C LEU A 102 -10.27 17.40 -2.87
N ALA A 103 -11.56 17.65 -2.65
CA ALA A 103 -12.38 18.53 -3.48
C ALA A 103 -11.76 19.94 -3.51
N GLY A 104 -11.72 20.54 -4.69
CA GLY A 104 -11.48 21.97 -4.88
C GLY A 104 -12.69 22.81 -4.48
#